data_AF-A0A2V8CNA9-F1
#
_entry.id   AF-A0A2V8CNA9-F1
#
_cell.length_a   1.000
_cell.length_b   1.000
_cell.length_c   1.000
_cell.angle_alpha   90.00
_cell.angle_beta   90.00
_cell.angle_gamma   90.00
#
_symmetry.space_group_name_H-M   'P 1'
#
loop_
_entity.id
_entity.type
_entity.pdbx_description
1 polymer ?
#
loop_
_entity_poly.entity_id
_entity_poly.type
_entity_poly.pdbx_seq_one_letter_code
_entity_poly.pdbx_strand_id
1 'polypeptide(L)'
;MAETRAAARMARLVAQWRKSGESRASFARRHQISPWSFWYWCRKLAADGAQPAAAAPRFVPVQMAGDTDAAVIEIVLRDGERLHVRAGASTDLVRAAVSALRSSC
;
A
#
# COMPACT_ATOMS: atom_id res chain seq x y z
N MET A 1 -41.09 -17.58 8.15
CA MET A 1 -39.98 -17.91 9.10
C MET A 1 -38.79 -18.65 8.47
N ALA A 2 -38.92 -19.35 7.32
CA ALA A 2 -37.79 -20.04 6.67
C ALA A 2 -36.83 -19.09 5.93
N GLU A 3 -37.34 -17.99 5.35
CA GLU A 3 -36.54 -17.02 4.56
C GLU A 3 -35.42 -16.36 5.37
N THR A 4 -35.65 -16.11 6.67
CA THR A 4 -34.68 -15.43 7.54
C THR A 4 -33.45 -16.29 7.84
N ARG A 5 -33.62 -17.62 8.00
CA ARG A 5 -32.49 -18.54 8.23
C ARG A 5 -31.63 -18.72 6.99
N ALA A 6 -32.26 -18.82 5.82
CA ALA A 6 -31.55 -18.90 4.55
C ALA A 6 -30.76 -17.61 4.25
N ALA A 7 -31.36 -16.44 4.51
CA ALA A 7 -30.69 -15.15 4.40
C ALA A 7 -29.51 -15.03 5.36
N ALA A 8 -29.67 -15.42 6.62
CA ALA A 8 -28.60 -15.41 7.62
C ALA A 8 -27.44 -16.34 7.24
N ARG A 9 -27.75 -17.52 6.66
CA ARG A 9 -26.73 -18.45 6.14
C ARG A 9 -25.93 -17.80 5.02
N MET A 10 -26.61 -17.17 4.06
CA MET A 10 -25.96 -16.48 2.94
C MET A 10 -25.11 -15.31 3.41
N ALA A 11 -25.57 -14.54 4.39
CA ALA A 11 -24.78 -13.46 4.97
C ALA A 11 -23.47 -13.94 5.61
N ARG A 12 -23.51 -15.06 6.35
CA ARG A 12 -22.30 -15.69 6.91
C ARG A 12 -21.33 -16.15 5.83
N LEU A 13 -21.85 -16.77 4.76
CA LEU A 13 -21.02 -17.23 3.64
C LEU A 13 -20.36 -16.06 2.89
N VAL A 14 -21.08 -14.97 2.66
CA VAL A 14 -20.53 -13.75 2.05
C VAL A 14 -19.45 -13.12 2.95
N ALA A 15 -19.64 -13.10 4.27
CA ALA A 15 -18.64 -12.62 5.22
C ALA A 15 -17.37 -13.48 5.23
N GLN A 16 -17.52 -14.82 5.16
CA GLN A 16 -16.38 -15.74 5.04
C GLN A 16 -15.63 -15.54 3.72
N TRP A 17 -16.35 -15.39 2.62
CA TRP A 17 -15.75 -15.11 1.31
C TRP A 17 -14.93 -13.80 1.30
N ARG A 18 -15.46 -12.72 1.87
CA ARG A 18 -14.74 -11.42 1.96
C ARG A 18 -13.40 -11.54 2.71
N LYS A 19 -13.26 -12.51 3.62
CA LYS A 19 -12.03 -12.77 4.38
C LYS A 19 -11.08 -13.77 3.69
N SER A 20 -11.56 -14.56 2.73
CA SER A 20 -10.75 -15.66 2.18
C SER A 20 -9.82 -15.24 1.04
N GLY A 21 -10.04 -14.07 0.43
CA GLY A 21 -9.24 -13.59 -0.71
C GLY A 21 -9.49 -14.35 -2.02
N GLU A 22 -10.40 -15.32 -2.03
CA GLU A 22 -10.75 -16.09 -3.23
C GLU A 22 -11.66 -15.28 -4.18
N SER A 23 -11.66 -15.66 -5.46
CA SER A 23 -12.67 -15.15 -6.39
C SER A 23 -14.07 -15.67 -6.02
N ARG A 24 -15.11 -14.86 -6.29
CA ARG A 24 -16.52 -15.23 -6.03
C ARG A 24 -16.89 -16.58 -6.64
N ALA A 25 -16.41 -16.86 -7.85
CA ALA A 25 -16.69 -18.09 -8.57
C ALA A 25 -15.99 -19.31 -7.93
N SER A 26 -14.73 -19.15 -7.48
CA SER A 26 -14.01 -20.21 -6.76
C SER A 26 -14.72 -20.57 -5.45
N PHE A 27 -15.08 -19.54 -4.67
CA PHE A 27 -15.77 -19.72 -3.40
C PHE A 27 -17.15 -20.37 -3.56
N ALA A 28 -17.95 -19.92 -4.52
CA ALA A 28 -19.28 -20.49 -4.76
C ALA A 28 -19.20 -21.98 -5.14
N ARG A 29 -18.25 -22.37 -6.01
CA ARG A 29 -18.04 -23.78 -6.37
C ARG A 29 -17.59 -24.62 -5.16
N ARG A 30 -16.64 -24.12 -4.37
CA ARG A 30 -16.12 -24.80 -3.18
C ARG A 30 -17.21 -25.08 -2.14
N HIS A 31 -18.16 -24.16 -1.98
CA HIS A 31 -19.28 -24.27 -1.04
C HIS A 31 -20.56 -24.86 -1.67
N GLN A 32 -20.48 -25.35 -2.92
CA GLN A 32 -21.61 -25.95 -3.66
C GLN A 32 -22.85 -25.03 -3.75
N ILE A 33 -22.62 -23.73 -3.95
CA ILE A 33 -23.65 -22.72 -4.12
C ILE A 33 -23.71 -22.35 -5.59
N SER A 34 -24.92 -22.16 -6.12
CA SER A 34 -25.08 -21.57 -7.45
C SER A 34 -24.31 -20.24 -7.55
N PRO A 35 -23.39 -20.08 -8.52
CA PRO A 35 -22.63 -18.83 -8.69
C PRO A 35 -23.54 -17.62 -8.88
N TRP A 36 -24.67 -17.80 -9.55
CA TRP A 36 -25.64 -16.74 -9.79
C TRP A 36 -26.36 -16.31 -8.51
N SER A 37 -26.81 -17.28 -7.71
CA SER A 37 -27.42 -17.00 -6.41
C SER A 37 -26.41 -16.33 -5.45
N PHE A 38 -25.17 -16.80 -5.44
CA PHE A 38 -24.12 -16.20 -4.61
C PHE A 38 -23.79 -14.77 -5.02
N TRP A 39 -23.76 -14.49 -6.33
CA TRP A 39 -23.60 -13.14 -6.86
C TRP A 39 -24.72 -12.20 -6.41
N TYR A 40 -25.98 -12.66 -6.51
CA TYR A 40 -27.14 -11.90 -6.04
C TYR A 40 -27.01 -11.51 -4.56
N TRP A 41 -26.65 -12.47 -3.70
CA TRP A 41 -26.46 -12.21 -2.27
C TRP A 41 -25.27 -11.28 -1.97
N CYS A 42 -24.17 -11.41 -2.71
CA CYS A 42 -23.04 -10.50 -2.59
C CYS A 42 -23.43 -9.05 -2.91
N ARG A 43 -24.23 -8.85 -3.96
CA ARG A 43 -24.74 -7.52 -4.37
C ARG A 43 -25.74 -6.98 -3.35
N LYS A 44 -26.73 -7.79 -2.95
CA LYS A 44 -27.76 -7.41 -1.98
C LYS A 44 -27.14 -6.96 -0.65
N LEU A 45 -26.22 -7.75 -0.10
CA LEU A 45 -25.56 -7.44 1.18
C LEU A 45 -24.45 -6.38 1.09
N ALA A 46 -24.07 -5.96 -0.12
CA ALA A 46 -23.23 -4.78 -0.31
C ALA A 46 -24.08 -3.50 -0.30
N ALA A 47 -25.31 -3.55 -0.83
CA ALA A 47 -26.26 -2.44 -0.80
C ALA A 47 -26.88 -2.22 0.59
N ASP A 48 -27.26 -3.31 1.29
CA ASP A 48 -27.87 -3.25 2.62
C ASP A 48 -26.86 -2.84 3.71
N GLY A 49 -25.57 -3.15 3.49
CA GLY A 49 -24.47 -2.85 4.39
C GLY A 49 -23.66 -1.65 3.95
N ALA A 50 -24.29 -0.60 3.42
CA ALA A 50 -23.66 0.67 3.04
C ALA A 50 -23.06 1.40 4.26
N GLN A 51 -22.04 0.81 4.87
CA GLN A 51 -20.85 1.52 5.30
C GLN A 51 -20.46 2.42 4.11
N PRO A 52 -20.24 3.73 4.29
CA PRO A 52 -19.94 4.63 3.18
C PRO A 52 -18.90 3.96 2.31
N ALA A 53 -19.27 3.73 1.04
CA ALA A 53 -18.43 3.04 0.07
C ALA A 53 -17.02 3.55 0.30
N ALA A 54 -16.12 2.68 0.76
CA ALA A 54 -14.72 3.05 0.96
C ALA A 54 -14.33 3.78 -0.31
N ALA A 55 -14.07 5.08 -0.18
CA ALA A 55 -14.08 6.00 -1.31
C ALA A 55 -13.31 5.35 -2.44
N ALA A 56 -13.91 5.31 -3.64
CA ALA A 56 -13.28 4.68 -4.80
C ALA A 56 -11.79 5.09 -4.81
N PRO A 57 -10.86 4.12 -4.97
CA PRO A 57 -9.44 4.40 -4.80
C PRO A 57 -9.09 5.59 -5.68
N ARG A 58 -8.76 6.71 -5.03
CA ARG A 58 -8.41 7.96 -5.69
C ARG A 58 -6.90 8.07 -5.71
N PHE A 59 -6.36 8.51 -6.84
CA PHE A 59 -4.98 8.97 -6.86
C PHE A 59 -4.86 10.14 -5.88
N VAL A 60 -3.90 10.04 -4.96
CA VAL A 60 -3.55 11.12 -4.05
C VAL A 60 -2.25 11.73 -4.59
N PRO A 61 -2.17 13.07 -4.74
CA PRO A 61 -0.94 13.71 -5.18
C PRO A 61 0.18 13.43 -4.19
N VAL A 62 1.28 12.87 -4.68
CA VAL A 62 2.52 12.73 -3.91
C VAL A 62 3.21 14.09 -3.93
N GLN A 63 3.23 14.75 -2.78
CA GLN A 63 4.09 15.91 -2.59
C GLN A 63 5.50 15.38 -2.37
N MET A 64 6.35 15.52 -3.39
CA MET A 64 7.80 15.42 -3.19
C MET A 64 8.15 16.48 -2.16
N ALA A 65 8.83 16.10 -1.07
CA ALA A 65 9.46 17.09 -0.22
C ALA A 65 10.32 17.95 -1.14
N GLY A 66 9.97 19.23 -1.28
CA GLY A 66 10.68 20.14 -2.16
C GLY A 66 12.16 20.04 -1.83
N ASP A 67 12.97 19.77 -2.86
CA ASP A 67 14.40 19.57 -2.72
C ASP A 67 15.03 20.92 -2.37
N THR A 68 14.92 21.28 -1.09
CA THR A 68 15.27 22.62 -0.61
C THR A 68 16.78 22.69 -0.32
N ASP A 69 17.53 21.63 -0.62
CA ASP A 69 18.94 21.54 -0.22
C ASP A 69 19.69 20.43 -0.99
N ALA A 70 19.34 20.23 -2.26
CA ALA A 70 19.90 19.17 -3.09
C ALA A 70 21.43 19.22 -3.09
N ALA A 71 22.07 18.13 -2.67
CA ALA A 71 23.50 17.96 -2.85
C ALA A 71 23.81 18.00 -4.35
N VAL A 72 24.66 18.92 -4.77
CA VAL A 72 25.09 19.03 -6.17
C VAL A 72 26.03 17.88 -6.52
N ILE A 73 26.80 17.41 -5.53
CA ILE A 73 27.78 16.34 -5.70
C ILE A 73 27.63 15.36 -4.55
N GLU A 74 27.46 14.09 -4.91
CA GLU A 74 27.56 12.96 -3.99
C GLU A 74 28.87 12.22 -4.22
N ILE A 75 29.62 11.97 -3.14
CA ILE A 75 30.87 11.22 -3.14
C ILE A 75 30.69 9.99 -2.26
N VAL A 76 30.87 8.80 -2.81
CA VAL A 76 30.82 7.54 -2.08
C VAL A 76 32.24 7.03 -1.87
N LEU A 77 32.63 6.80 -0.62
CA LEU A 77 33.94 6.27 -0.23
C LEU A 77 33.93 4.74 -0.20
N ARG A 78 35.11 4.13 -0.11
CA ARG A 78 35.31 2.67 -0.25
C ARG A 78 34.63 1.85 0.86
N ASP A 79 34.51 2.43 2.04
CA ASP A 79 33.85 1.91 3.24
C ASP A 79 32.32 2.07 3.21
N GLY A 80 31.78 2.74 2.19
CA GLY A 80 30.35 3.02 2.05
C GLY A 80 29.92 4.32 2.71
N GLU A 81 30.85 5.11 3.27
CA GLU A 81 30.54 6.48 3.70
C GLU A 81 30.15 7.35 2.50
N ARG A 82 29.22 8.27 2.72
CA ARG A 82 28.66 9.13 1.68
C ARG A 82 28.79 10.59 2.09
N LEU A 83 29.46 11.38 1.28
CA LEU A 83 29.60 12.81 1.46
C LEU A 83 28.70 13.53 0.45
N HIS A 84 27.82 14.39 0.96
CA HIS A 84 26.90 15.21 0.17
C HIS A 84 27.37 16.65 0.19
N VAL A 85 27.82 17.14 -0.97
CA VAL A 85 28.33 18.50 -1.15
C VAL A 85 27.25 19.35 -1.80
N ARG A 86 26.83 20.41 -1.11
CA ARG A 86 25.79 21.35 -1.54
C ARG A 86 26.36 22.46 -2.40
N ALA A 87 25.47 23.13 -3.15
CA ALA A 87 25.79 24.40 -3.80
C ALA A 87 26.22 25.43 -2.73
N GLY A 88 27.37 26.08 -2.93
CA GLY A 88 27.90 27.07 -1.99
C GLY A 88 28.71 26.50 -0.82
N ALA A 89 28.94 25.19 -0.77
CA ALA A 89 29.88 24.61 0.20
C ALA A 89 31.30 25.17 -0.02
N SER A 90 31.95 25.60 1.06
CA SER A 90 33.34 26.07 1.01
C SER A 90 34.28 24.95 0.58
N THR A 91 35.15 25.26 -0.39
CA THR A 91 36.18 24.32 -0.87
C THR A 91 37.11 23.87 0.25
N ASP A 92 37.38 24.74 1.22
CA ASP A 92 38.26 24.42 2.35
C ASP A 92 37.59 23.45 3.31
N LEU A 93 36.29 23.61 3.54
CA LEU A 93 35.50 22.70 4.38
C LEU A 93 35.41 21.32 3.74
N VAL A 94 35.13 21.25 2.44
CA VAL A 94 35.07 19.98 1.70
C VAL A 94 36.44 19.29 1.72
N ARG A 95 37.53 20.04 1.51
CA ARG A 95 38.90 19.51 1.60
C ARG A 95 39.20 18.97 3.00
N ALA A 96 38.87 19.72 4.04
CA ALA A 96 39.10 19.30 5.42
C ALA A 96 38.34 18.01 5.76
N ALA A 97 37.06 17.92 5.37
CA ALA A 97 36.24 16.73 5.58
C ALA A 97 36.80 15.50 4.86
N VAL A 98 37.13 15.62 3.58
CA VAL A 98 37.72 14.50 2.81
C VAL A 98 39.07 14.07 3.36
N SER A 99 39.92 15.01 3.78
CA SER A 99 41.23 14.70 4.37
C SER A 99 41.09 13.97 5.71
N ALA A 100 40.13 14.37 6.55
CA ALA A 100 39.87 13.72 7.83
C ALA A 100 39.43 12.27 7.64
N LEU A 101 38.46 12.01 6.75
CA LEU A 101 37.96 10.67 6.46
C LEU A 101 39.03 9.74 5.85
N ARG A 102 39.97 10.30 5.09
CA ARG A 102 41.11 9.53 4.54
C ARG A 102 42.21 9.23 5.56
N SER A 103 42.34 10.04 6.60
CA SER A 103 43.40 9.89 7.62
C SER A 103 42.99 8.93 8.75
N SER A 104 41.71 8.57 8.82
CA SER A 104 41.18 7.55 9.74
C SER A 104 41.29 6.11 9.21
N CYS A 105 41.89 5.91 8.03
CA CYS A 105 42.32 4.62 7.50
C CYS A 105 43.78 4.33 7.91
#